data_AF-A0AAU9RFE5-F1
#
_entry.id   AF-A0AAU9RFE5-F1
#
_cell.length_a   1.000
_cell.length_b   1.000
_cell.length_c   1.000
_cell.angle_alpha   90.00
_cell.angle_beta   90.00
_cell.angle_gamma   90.00
#
_symmetry.space_group_name_H-M   'P 1'
#
loop_
_entity.id
_entity.type
_entity.pdbx_description
1 polymer ?
#
loop_
_entity_poly.entity_id
_entity_poly.type
_entity_poly.pdbx_seq_one_letter_code
_entity_poly.pdbx_strand_id
1 'polypeptide(L)'
;MVIEFQAIVCYGSLSDHIDFVDRQVVVMTHAYGNRSGMRYMTGSLKVYYVPWKPFLMQNTLPTFYGTFPIIRTILIREKITLVHGHQAFSTLCHEALMHARTMGYKVVFTDHSLYGFADMGSIHMNKVLQFTLADVSQAICVSHTSKENTVLRSGLPPEKVFVIPNAVDTAMFKPAPERLGTDEIVIVVISRLVYRKGADLLVEVIPEVCHLYPNSVPGEQLFFAGLSKSGKTDESS
;
A
#
# COMPACT_ATOMS: atom_id res chain seq x y z
N MET A 1 -8.96 -5.96 9.22
CA MET A 1 -9.02 -6.51 7.85
C MET A 1 -8.04 -5.73 6.98
N VAL A 2 -6.82 -6.24 6.79
CA VAL A 2 -5.84 -5.63 5.89
C VAL A 2 -6.26 -5.99 4.47
N ILE A 3 -6.95 -5.08 3.79
CA ILE A 3 -7.24 -5.23 2.37
C ILE A 3 -5.90 -5.03 1.64
N GLU A 4 -5.41 -6.03 0.91
CA GLU A 4 -4.31 -5.83 -0.03
C GLU A 4 -4.80 -4.85 -1.12
N PHE A 5 -4.52 -3.57 -0.94
CA PHE A 5 -5.03 -2.48 -1.78
C PHE A 5 -4.26 -2.38 -3.11
N GLN A 6 -4.55 -3.26 -4.07
CA GLN A 6 -4.48 -2.86 -5.48
C GLN A 6 -5.74 -2.08 -5.86
N ALA A 7 -6.09 -1.10 -5.03
CA ALA A 7 -7.40 -0.49 -5.08
C ALA A 7 -7.31 1.00 -5.33
N ILE A 8 -8.22 1.46 -6.17
CA ILE A 8 -8.49 2.89 -6.33
C ILE A 8 -9.59 3.24 -5.35
N VAL A 9 -9.33 4.24 -4.53
CA VAL A 9 -10.32 4.83 -3.63
C VAL A 9 -10.91 6.04 -4.35
N CYS A 10 -12.20 5.99 -4.63
CA CYS A 10 -12.93 7.07 -5.25
C CYS A 10 -13.83 7.72 -4.20
N TYR A 11 -13.80 9.04 -4.13
CA TYR A 11 -14.64 9.81 -3.22
C TYR A 11 -15.82 10.42 -3.98
N GLY A 12 -17.02 10.00 -3.62
CA GLY A 12 -18.29 10.59 -4.04
C GLY A 12 -18.81 11.54 -2.96
N SER A 13 -19.55 12.58 -3.38
CA SER A 13 -20.28 13.46 -2.45
C SER A 13 -21.69 12.90 -2.22
N LEU A 14 -22.12 12.81 -0.96
CA LEU A 14 -23.52 12.55 -0.59
C LEU A 14 -24.32 13.86 -0.39
N SER A 15 -23.61 14.98 -0.20
CA SER A 15 -24.15 16.34 -0.02
C SER A 15 -23.18 17.38 -0.61
N ASP A 16 -23.65 18.60 -0.91
CA ASP A 16 -22.82 19.70 -1.43
C ASP A 16 -21.84 20.30 -0.38
N HIS A 17 -21.82 19.74 0.83
CA HIS A 17 -20.97 20.18 1.95
C HIS A 17 -19.71 19.31 2.08
N ILE A 18 -18.62 19.90 2.60
CA ILE A 18 -17.25 19.35 2.48
C ILE A 18 -16.86 18.37 3.61
N ASP A 19 -17.77 18.06 4.53
CA ASP A 19 -17.49 17.26 5.73
C ASP A 19 -17.09 15.82 5.40
N PHE A 20 -16.05 15.33 6.07
CA PHE A 20 -15.45 14.02 5.83
C PHE A 20 -16.41 12.86 6.15
N VAL A 21 -17.44 13.13 6.96
CA VAL A 21 -18.45 12.17 7.42
C VAL A 21 -19.52 11.91 6.34
N ASP A 22 -19.73 12.85 5.42
CA ASP A 22 -20.74 12.77 4.34
C ASP A 22 -20.16 12.29 3.00
N ARG A 23 -18.97 11.67 3.02
CA ARG A 23 -18.35 11.14 1.80
C ARG A 23 -18.69 9.67 1.60
N GLN A 24 -19.15 9.36 0.39
CA GLN A 24 -19.22 7.97 -0.06
C GLN A 24 -17.84 7.53 -0.51
N VAL A 25 -17.37 6.40 0.03
CA VAL A 25 -16.10 5.81 -0.37
C VAL A 25 -16.38 4.63 -1.28
N VAL A 26 -15.90 4.70 -2.52
CA VAL A 26 -16.02 3.62 -3.49
C VAL A 26 -14.63 3.07 -3.78
N VAL A 27 -14.42 1.79 -3.50
CA VAL A 27 -13.17 1.10 -3.79
C VAL A 27 -13.33 0.28 -5.07
N MET A 28 -12.39 0.38 -5.99
CA MET A 28 -12.35 -0.46 -7.18
C MET A 28 -11.08 -1.31 -7.19
N THR A 29 -11.22 -2.62 -7.37
CA THR A 29 -10.13 -3.62 -7.41
C THR A 29 -10.46 -4.71 -8.43
N HIS A 30 -9.48 -5.51 -8.81
CA HIS A 30 -9.69 -6.71 -9.63
C HIS A 30 -10.44 -7.80 -8.85
N ALA A 31 -11.11 -8.70 -9.57
CA ALA A 31 -11.79 -9.85 -8.98
C ALA A 31 -10.80 -10.95 -8.58
N TYR A 32 -10.99 -11.55 -7.41
CA TYR A 32 -10.17 -12.67 -6.93
C TYR A 32 -11.02 -13.67 -6.15
N GLY A 33 -10.70 -14.96 -6.29
CA GLY A 33 -11.49 -16.05 -5.70
C GLY A 33 -12.99 -15.89 -6.02
N ASN A 34 -13.81 -15.90 -4.97
CA ASN A 34 -15.27 -15.72 -5.08
C ASN A 34 -15.73 -14.25 -4.96
N ARG A 35 -14.81 -13.27 -5.04
CA ARG A 35 -15.12 -11.84 -4.97
C ARG A 35 -15.16 -11.24 -6.37
N SER A 36 -16.37 -11.08 -6.91
CA SER A 36 -16.67 -10.34 -8.13
C SER A 36 -17.90 -9.43 -7.93
N GLY A 37 -18.09 -8.46 -8.84
CA GLY A 37 -19.25 -7.57 -8.83
C GLY A 37 -19.16 -6.46 -7.79
N MET A 38 -20.31 -5.91 -7.42
CA MET A 38 -20.42 -4.82 -6.43
C MET A 38 -20.80 -5.37 -5.06
N ARG A 39 -20.14 -4.91 -4.00
CA ARG A 39 -20.47 -5.27 -2.61
C ARG A 39 -20.55 -4.04 -1.72
N TYR A 40 -21.48 -4.06 -0.78
CA TYR A 40 -21.58 -3.06 0.30
C TYR A 40 -20.87 -3.59 1.53
N MET A 41 -19.94 -2.80 2.07
CA MET A 41 -19.21 -3.11 3.30
C MET A 41 -19.81 -2.31 4.47
N THR A 42 -19.24 -2.47 5.67
CA THR A 42 -19.60 -1.62 6.82
C THR A 42 -19.31 -0.14 6.54
N GLY A 43 -20.22 0.73 6.97
CA GLY A 43 -20.15 2.17 6.70
C GLY A 43 -20.63 2.56 5.30
N SER A 44 -20.24 3.74 4.81
CA SER A 44 -20.53 4.23 3.46
C SER A 44 -19.62 3.64 2.37
N LEU A 45 -18.97 2.49 2.65
CA LEU A 45 -17.98 1.85 1.80
C LEU A 45 -18.61 0.87 0.81
N LYS A 46 -18.44 1.14 -0.48
CA LYS A 46 -18.83 0.26 -1.58
C LYS A 46 -17.59 -0.27 -2.29
N VAL A 47 -17.56 -1.54 -2.68
CA VAL A 47 -16.43 -2.16 -3.37
C VAL A 47 -16.85 -2.76 -4.70
N TYR A 48 -16.20 -2.34 -5.78
CA TYR A 48 -16.31 -2.91 -7.13
C TYR A 48 -15.15 -3.85 -7.40
N TYR A 49 -15.48 -5.13 -7.59
CA TYR A 49 -14.56 -6.16 -8.07
C TYR A 49 -14.74 -6.31 -9.58
N VAL A 50 -13.86 -5.66 -10.34
CA VAL A 50 -13.87 -5.64 -11.80
C VAL A 50 -13.49 -7.04 -12.32
N PRO A 51 -14.19 -7.60 -13.32
CA PRO A 51 -14.01 -8.99 -13.78
C PRO A 51 -12.73 -9.21 -14.61
N TRP A 52 -11.63 -8.58 -14.25
CA TRP A 52 -10.30 -8.89 -14.74
C TRP A 52 -9.63 -9.86 -13.79
N LYS A 53 -9.18 -11.02 -14.30
CA LYS A 53 -8.43 -11.98 -13.50
C LYS A 53 -7.00 -11.48 -13.29
N PRO A 54 -6.44 -11.66 -12.08
CA PRO A 54 -5.03 -11.38 -11.86
C PRO A 54 -4.18 -12.29 -12.76
N PHE A 55 -3.09 -11.72 -13.25
CA PHE A 55 -2.15 -12.36 -14.16
C PHE A 55 -0.85 -12.68 -13.45
N LEU A 56 -0.02 -11.68 -13.17
CA LEU A 56 1.29 -11.85 -12.54
C LEU A 56 1.33 -11.09 -11.21
N MET A 57 1.76 -11.76 -10.13
CA MET A 57 1.86 -11.18 -8.77
C MET A 57 0.57 -10.47 -8.30
N GLN A 58 -0.59 -11.09 -8.55
CA GLN A 58 -1.91 -10.53 -8.26
C GLN A 58 -2.24 -9.24 -9.04
N ASN A 59 -1.50 -8.89 -10.08
CA ASN A 59 -1.75 -7.70 -10.90
C ASN A 59 -2.53 -8.04 -12.17
N THR A 60 -3.35 -7.13 -12.68
CA THR A 60 -4.06 -7.31 -13.95
C THR A 60 -3.12 -7.14 -15.15
N LEU A 61 -3.46 -7.74 -16.30
CA LEU A 61 -2.76 -7.43 -17.56
C LEU A 61 -2.92 -5.93 -17.89
N PRO A 62 -1.89 -5.23 -18.39
CA PRO A 62 -2.06 -3.90 -18.96
C PRO A 62 -2.91 -4.02 -20.23
N THR A 63 -4.14 -3.53 -20.15
CA THR A 63 -5.11 -3.52 -21.25
C THR A 63 -5.17 -2.18 -21.98
N PHE A 64 -4.61 -1.12 -21.38
CA PHE A 64 -4.62 0.30 -21.75
C PHE A 64 -6.00 0.92 -21.97
N TYR A 65 -6.90 0.27 -22.71
CA TYR A 65 -8.26 0.71 -23.00
C TYR A 65 -9.32 -0.30 -22.54
N GLY A 66 -8.95 -1.54 -22.23
CA GLY A 66 -9.89 -2.60 -21.87
C GLY A 66 -10.65 -2.33 -20.56
N THR A 67 -10.05 -1.60 -19.62
CA THR A 67 -10.68 -1.19 -18.37
C THR A 67 -11.46 0.13 -18.46
N PHE A 68 -11.31 0.90 -19.56
CA PHE A 68 -11.95 2.22 -19.69
C PHE A 68 -13.48 2.18 -19.57
N PRO A 69 -14.23 1.30 -20.25
CA PRO A 69 -15.68 1.31 -20.19
C PRO A 69 -16.23 1.09 -18.77
N ILE A 70 -15.61 0.19 -18.02
CA ILE A 70 -16.04 -0.12 -16.66
C ILE A 70 -15.64 0.99 -15.68
N ILE A 71 -14.43 1.55 -15.80
CA ILE A 71 -13.97 2.68 -14.99
C ILE A 71 -14.88 3.89 -15.21
N ARG A 72 -15.13 4.27 -16.47
CA ARG A 72 -16.05 5.35 -16.83
C ARG A 72 -17.43 5.16 -16.22
N THR A 73 -17.96 3.93 -16.32
CA THR A 73 -19.29 3.60 -15.78
C THR A 73 -19.35 3.80 -14.26
N ILE A 74 -18.33 3.32 -13.54
CA ILE A 74 -18.26 3.46 -12.07
C ILE A 74 -18.13 4.94 -11.68
N LEU A 75 -17.22 5.68 -12.31
CA LEU A 75 -16.99 7.10 -12.00
C LEU A 75 -18.27 7.95 -12.18
N ILE A 76 -18.99 7.76 -13.27
CA ILE A 76 -20.23 8.50 -13.57
C ILE A 76 -21.37 8.07 -12.64
N ARG A 77 -21.58 6.75 -12.49
CA ARG A 77 -22.68 6.19 -11.68
C ARG A 77 -22.59 6.62 -10.23
N GLU A 78 -21.39 6.61 -9.67
CA GLU A 78 -21.13 6.90 -8.26
C GLU A 78 -20.85 8.39 -8.01
N LYS A 79 -20.97 9.25 -9.03
CA LYS A 79 -20.74 10.70 -8.95
C LYS A 79 -19.40 11.02 -8.28
N ILE A 80 -18.35 10.32 -8.71
CA ILE A 80 -17.02 10.48 -8.13
C ILE A 80 -16.52 11.89 -8.42
N THR A 81 -15.82 12.49 -7.46
CA THR A 81 -15.23 13.84 -7.59
C THR A 81 -13.71 13.84 -7.50
N LEU A 82 -13.16 12.80 -6.87
CA LEU A 82 -11.74 12.59 -6.68
C LEU A 82 -11.41 11.10 -6.83
N VAL A 83 -10.41 10.81 -7.66
CA VAL A 83 -9.88 9.45 -7.84
C VAL A 83 -8.53 9.35 -7.15
N HIS A 84 -8.40 8.43 -6.21
CA HIS A 84 -7.19 8.23 -5.43
C HIS A 84 -6.60 6.84 -5.71
N GLY A 85 -5.47 6.81 -6.42
CA GLY A 85 -4.74 5.60 -6.74
C GLY A 85 -3.78 5.17 -5.62
N HIS A 86 -3.67 3.87 -5.39
CA HIS A 86 -2.74 3.29 -4.41
C HIS A 86 -1.82 2.27 -5.09
N GLN A 87 -0.58 2.21 -4.59
CA GLN A 87 0.47 1.27 -4.99
C GLN A 87 1.04 1.48 -6.40
N ALA A 88 2.36 1.73 -6.46
CA ALA A 88 3.11 1.98 -7.70
C ALA A 88 3.15 0.80 -8.69
N PHE A 89 2.76 -0.41 -8.27
CA PHE A 89 2.83 -1.62 -9.11
C PHE A 89 1.46 -2.07 -9.64
N SER A 90 0.37 -1.42 -9.27
CA SER A 90 -0.95 -1.80 -9.76
C SER A 90 -1.19 -1.26 -11.18
N THR A 91 -1.30 -2.15 -12.18
CA THR A 91 -1.64 -1.76 -13.56
C THR A 91 -3.03 -1.17 -13.64
N LEU A 92 -3.98 -1.75 -12.89
CA LEU A 92 -5.33 -1.22 -12.75
C LEU A 92 -5.33 0.21 -12.18
N CYS A 93 -4.47 0.49 -11.19
CA CYS A 93 -4.31 1.84 -10.65
C CYS A 93 -3.82 2.82 -11.72
N HIS A 94 -2.77 2.45 -12.47
CA HIS A 94 -2.21 3.30 -13.52
C HIS A 94 -3.24 3.60 -14.62
N GLU A 95 -3.98 2.58 -15.08
CA GLU A 95 -5.05 2.75 -16.07
C GLU A 95 -6.18 3.62 -15.53
N ALA A 96 -6.62 3.41 -14.28
CA ALA A 96 -7.69 4.21 -13.71
C ALA A 96 -7.31 5.67 -13.51
N LEU A 97 -6.07 5.97 -13.10
CA LEU A 97 -5.59 7.34 -13.00
C LEU A 97 -5.52 8.00 -14.37
N MET A 98 -5.00 7.29 -15.38
CA MET A 98 -4.96 7.76 -16.77
C MET A 98 -6.37 8.07 -17.27
N HIS A 99 -7.31 7.13 -17.14
CA HIS A 99 -8.68 7.28 -17.61
C HIS A 99 -9.46 8.35 -16.87
N ALA A 100 -9.30 8.45 -15.54
CA ALA A 100 -9.91 9.50 -14.74
C ALA A 100 -9.44 10.89 -15.20
N ARG A 101 -8.13 11.03 -15.49
CA ARG A 101 -7.56 12.26 -16.05
C ARG A 101 -8.14 12.60 -17.42
N THR A 102 -8.23 11.62 -18.33
CA THR A 102 -8.86 11.82 -19.65
C THR A 102 -10.31 12.29 -19.55
N MET A 103 -11.00 11.96 -18.45
CA MET A 103 -12.37 12.40 -18.16
C MET A 103 -12.45 13.72 -17.38
N GLY A 104 -11.32 14.36 -17.05
CA GLY A 104 -11.27 15.64 -16.33
C GLY A 104 -11.38 15.54 -14.80
N TYR A 105 -11.24 14.35 -14.22
CA TYR A 105 -11.24 14.20 -12.76
C TYR A 105 -9.91 14.64 -12.15
N LYS A 106 -9.98 15.18 -10.92
CA LYS A 106 -8.81 15.34 -10.07
C LYS A 106 -8.33 13.97 -9.62
N VAL A 107 -7.02 13.77 -9.67
CA VAL A 107 -6.40 12.50 -9.29
C VAL A 107 -5.31 12.69 -8.25
N VAL A 108 -5.29 11.82 -7.25
CA VAL A 108 -4.27 11.78 -6.20
C VAL A 108 -3.66 10.38 -6.19
N PHE A 109 -2.38 10.28 -5.84
CA PHE A 109 -1.70 8.99 -5.73
C PHE A 109 -1.02 8.84 -4.38
N THR A 110 -1.21 7.70 -3.71
CA THR A 110 -0.38 7.33 -2.55
C THR A 110 0.65 6.29 -2.91
N ASP A 111 1.92 6.65 -2.74
CA ASP A 111 3.03 5.70 -2.82
C ASP A 111 3.24 4.99 -1.48
N HIS A 112 3.16 3.67 -1.53
CA HIS A 112 3.42 2.77 -0.39
C HIS A 112 4.77 2.06 -0.52
N SER A 113 5.52 2.32 -1.59
CA SER A 113 6.73 1.59 -1.93
C SER A 113 7.98 2.42 -1.68
N LEU A 114 8.96 1.81 -1.02
CA LEU A 114 10.36 2.20 -1.14
C LEU A 114 10.99 1.32 -2.21
N TYR A 115 11.71 1.92 -3.15
CA TYR A 115 12.26 1.17 -4.27
C TYR A 115 13.68 1.57 -4.59
N GLY A 116 14.45 0.55 -4.99
CA GLY A 116 15.81 0.72 -5.44
C GLY A 116 15.88 1.35 -6.83
N PHE A 117 17.09 1.75 -7.20
CA PHE A 117 17.39 2.35 -8.50
C PHE A 117 18.12 1.38 -9.45
N ALA A 118 18.46 0.17 -9.01
CA ALA A 118 19.58 -0.58 -9.56
C ALA A 118 19.23 -1.77 -10.47
N ASP A 119 18.07 -2.41 -10.36
CA ASP A 119 17.71 -3.55 -11.23
C ASP A 119 16.82 -3.13 -12.42
N MET A 120 16.87 -3.88 -13.52
CA MET A 120 16.14 -3.56 -14.77
C MET A 120 14.62 -3.47 -14.57
N GLY A 121 14.06 -4.33 -13.71
CA GLY A 121 12.66 -4.25 -13.31
C GLY A 121 12.37 -2.93 -12.63
N SER A 122 13.28 -2.50 -11.76
CA SER A 122 13.16 -1.21 -11.09
C SER A 122 13.20 0.00 -12.01
N ILE A 123 14.08 -0.03 -13.02
CA ILE A 123 14.18 1.05 -14.02
C ILE A 123 12.89 1.15 -14.84
N HIS A 124 12.38 0.03 -15.34
CA HIS A 124 11.14 0.02 -16.13
C HIS A 124 9.96 0.55 -15.31
N MET A 125 9.80 0.07 -14.07
CA MET A 125 8.70 0.49 -13.20
C MET A 125 8.80 1.95 -12.77
N ASN A 126 10.01 2.50 -12.62
CA ASN A 126 10.19 3.92 -12.38
C ASN A 126 9.72 4.78 -13.55
N LYS A 127 9.91 4.33 -14.80
CA LYS A 127 9.39 5.04 -15.98
C LYS A 127 7.86 4.97 -16.06
N VAL A 128 7.26 3.82 -15.74
CA VAL A 128 5.79 3.70 -15.65
C VAL A 128 5.25 4.62 -14.55
N LEU A 129 5.90 4.65 -13.39
CA LEU A 129 5.54 5.55 -12.30
C LEU A 129 5.64 7.02 -12.71
N GLN A 130 6.73 7.43 -13.37
CA GLN A 130 6.88 8.78 -13.91
C GLN A 130 5.74 9.13 -14.87
N PHE A 131 5.40 8.23 -15.78
CA PHE A 131 4.30 8.44 -16.73
C PHE A 131 2.94 8.64 -16.02
N THR A 132 2.62 7.78 -15.05
CA THR A 132 1.38 7.89 -14.29
C THR A 132 1.34 9.17 -13.46
N LEU A 133 2.45 9.53 -12.83
CA LEU A 133 2.54 10.66 -11.92
C LEU A 133 2.76 12.01 -12.62
N ALA A 134 3.17 12.03 -13.89
CA ALA A 134 3.53 13.26 -14.61
C ALA A 134 2.48 14.38 -14.51
N ASP A 135 1.21 14.01 -14.36
CA ASP A 135 0.10 14.95 -14.26
C ASP A 135 -0.93 14.48 -13.21
N VAL A 136 -0.41 13.94 -12.11
CA VAL A 136 -1.18 13.78 -10.87
C VAL A 136 -1.41 15.17 -10.24
N SER A 137 -2.58 15.38 -9.63
CA SER A 137 -2.86 16.65 -8.93
C SER A 137 -1.96 16.80 -7.70
N GLN A 138 -1.88 15.74 -6.88
CA GLN A 138 -1.02 15.65 -5.70
C GLN A 138 -0.60 14.19 -5.45
N ALA A 139 0.53 14.01 -4.78
CA ALA A 139 0.99 12.70 -4.31
C ALA A 139 1.08 12.68 -2.78
N ILE A 140 0.85 11.52 -2.19
CA ILE A 140 0.95 11.26 -0.76
C ILE A 140 1.97 10.15 -0.56
N CYS A 141 2.84 10.32 0.42
CA CYS A 141 3.80 9.32 0.88
C CYS A 141 3.55 9.02 2.35
N VAL A 142 3.78 7.78 2.77
CA VAL A 142 3.50 7.35 4.16
C VAL A 142 4.61 7.72 5.16
N SER A 143 5.73 8.27 4.68
CA SER A 143 6.85 8.74 5.49
C SER A 143 7.67 9.79 4.74
N HIS A 144 8.53 10.54 5.44
CA HIS A 144 9.48 11.47 4.82
C HIS A 144 10.47 10.77 3.90
N THR A 145 10.99 9.61 4.32
CA THR A 145 11.89 8.78 3.48
C THR A 145 11.19 8.33 2.19
N SER A 146 9.91 7.96 2.28
CA SER A 146 9.11 7.65 1.08
C SER A 146 8.94 8.87 0.19
N LYS A 147 8.70 10.06 0.75
CA LYS A 147 8.61 11.31 -0.02
C LYS A 147 9.88 11.60 -0.80
N GLU A 148 11.04 11.50 -0.16
CA GLU A 148 12.34 11.71 -0.83
C GLU A 148 12.54 10.70 -1.97
N ASN A 149 12.27 9.41 -1.73
CA ASN A 149 12.37 8.37 -2.77
C ASN A 149 11.41 8.62 -3.94
N THR A 150 10.14 8.96 -3.66
CA THR A 150 9.14 9.22 -4.69
C THR A 150 9.46 10.47 -5.51
N VAL A 151 9.90 11.57 -4.89
CA VAL A 151 10.32 12.79 -5.59
C VAL A 151 11.45 12.49 -6.57
N LEU A 152 12.49 11.78 -6.09
CA LEU A 152 13.65 11.41 -6.93
C LEU A 152 13.24 10.51 -8.11
N ARG A 153 12.32 9.56 -7.89
CA ARG A 153 11.92 8.59 -8.91
C ARG A 153 10.91 9.15 -9.91
N SER A 154 9.99 9.99 -9.46
CA SER A 154 8.88 10.49 -10.28
C SER A 154 9.18 11.81 -10.99
N GLY A 155 10.16 12.58 -10.51
CA GLY A 155 10.39 13.95 -10.97
C GLY A 155 9.29 14.93 -10.55
N LEU A 156 8.38 14.53 -9.66
CA LEU A 156 7.37 15.43 -9.13
C LEU A 156 8.00 16.54 -8.30
N PRO A 157 7.50 17.78 -8.41
CA PRO A 157 7.95 18.86 -7.55
C PRO A 157 7.61 18.56 -6.07
N PRO A 158 8.55 18.76 -5.12
CA PRO A 158 8.35 18.42 -3.70
C PRO A 158 7.11 19.04 -3.05
N GLU A 159 6.66 20.20 -3.53
CA GLU A 159 5.46 20.91 -3.08
C GLU A 159 4.14 20.21 -3.46
N LYS A 160 4.17 19.30 -4.44
CA LYS A 160 3.02 18.45 -4.79
C LYS A 160 3.00 17.13 -4.02
N VAL A 161 4.02 16.85 -3.20
CA VAL A 161 4.16 15.58 -2.47
C VAL A 161 3.98 15.81 -0.97
N PHE A 162 2.97 15.19 -0.37
CA PHE A 162 2.62 15.32 1.05
C PHE A 162 2.98 14.05 1.82
N VAL A 163 3.22 14.19 3.13
CA VAL A 163 3.46 13.05 4.01
C VAL A 163 2.25 12.86 4.91
N ILE A 164 1.61 11.70 4.84
CA ILE A 164 0.51 11.30 5.73
C ILE A 164 0.85 9.90 6.27
N PRO A 165 1.26 9.78 7.55
CA PRO A 165 1.61 8.49 8.13
C PRO A 165 0.37 7.60 8.28
N ASN A 166 0.59 6.28 8.19
CA ASN A 166 -0.47 5.31 8.42
C ASN A 166 -0.94 5.35 9.87
N ALA A 167 -2.26 5.21 10.08
CA ALA A 167 -2.85 5.14 11.40
C ALA A 167 -2.73 3.72 12.01
N VAL A 168 -2.74 3.66 13.34
CA VAL A 168 -2.81 2.43 14.13
C VAL A 168 -4.13 2.40 14.89
N ASP A 169 -4.74 1.23 15.02
CA ASP A 169 -5.96 1.06 15.82
C ASP A 169 -5.64 1.18 17.31
N THR A 170 -5.94 2.33 17.89
CA THR A 170 -5.71 2.61 19.31
C THR A 170 -6.67 1.88 20.24
N ALA A 171 -7.73 1.25 19.73
CA ALA A 171 -8.55 0.35 20.54
C ALA A 171 -7.83 -0.99 20.76
N MET A 172 -7.13 -1.48 19.74
CA MET A 172 -6.37 -2.73 19.75
C MET A 172 -4.96 -2.58 20.35
N PHE A 173 -4.26 -1.50 20.01
CA PHE A 173 -2.89 -1.24 20.45
C PHE A 173 -2.89 -0.16 21.52
N LYS A 174 -3.03 -0.59 22.77
CA LYS A 174 -2.93 0.27 23.95
C LYS A 174 -1.72 -0.12 24.78
N PRO A 175 -1.02 0.85 25.40
CA PRO A 175 -0.07 0.55 26.45
C PRO A 175 -0.74 -0.27 27.56
N ALA A 176 0.00 -1.20 28.17
CA ALA A 176 -0.47 -1.89 29.35
C ALA A 176 -0.76 -0.87 30.47
N PRO A 177 -1.88 -1.01 31.22
CA PRO A 177 -2.20 -0.08 32.31
C PRO A 177 -1.11 -0.02 33.39
N GLU A 178 -0.46 -1.16 33.63
CA GLU A 178 0.69 -1.28 34.51
C GLU A 178 1.90 -1.74 33.70
N ARG A 179 3.05 -1.12 33.97
CA ARG A 179 4.31 -1.56 33.40
C ARG A 179 4.70 -2.87 34.08
N LEU A 180 5.06 -3.89 33.28
CA LEU A 180 5.65 -5.11 33.81
C LEU A 180 6.91 -4.71 34.58
N GLY A 181 6.90 -4.88 35.90
CA GLY A 181 7.94 -4.43 36.82
C GLY A 181 9.19 -5.30 36.80
N THR A 182 9.68 -5.65 35.61
CA THR A 182 10.89 -6.45 35.43
C THR A 182 12.07 -5.50 35.21
N ASP A 183 13.16 -5.69 35.95
CA ASP A 183 14.46 -5.04 35.69
C ASP A 183 15.15 -5.62 34.44
N GLU A 184 14.51 -6.59 33.78
CA GLU A 184 14.97 -7.25 32.56
C GLU A 184 14.61 -6.46 31.28
N ILE A 185 15.51 -6.49 30.30
CA ILE A 185 15.30 -5.88 28.98
C ILE A 185 14.77 -6.95 28.03
N VAL A 186 13.50 -6.85 27.63
CA VAL A 186 12.91 -7.76 26.64
C VAL A 186 12.96 -7.12 25.25
N ILE A 187 13.61 -7.80 24.30
CA ILE A 187 13.70 -7.36 22.90
C ILE A 187 12.72 -8.18 22.07
N VAL A 188 11.75 -7.51 21.44
CA VAL A 188 10.74 -8.15 20.60
C VAL A 188 10.90 -7.68 19.16
N VAL A 189 11.01 -8.61 18.23
CA VAL A 189 11.10 -8.33 16.79
C VAL A 189 9.86 -8.90 16.08
N ILE A 190 9.00 -8.00 15.60
CA ILE A 190 7.78 -8.36 14.87
C ILE A 190 7.96 -7.94 13.41
N SER A 191 8.20 -8.90 12.52
CA SER A 191 8.35 -8.62 11.09
C SER A 191 8.14 -9.88 10.24
N ARG A 192 7.85 -9.69 8.95
CA ARG A 192 7.99 -10.80 8.00
C ARG A 192 9.47 -11.13 7.83
N LEU A 193 9.81 -12.42 7.85
CA LEU A 193 11.18 -12.90 7.65
C LEU A 193 11.54 -12.86 6.16
N VAL A 194 11.86 -11.66 5.67
CA VAL A 194 12.27 -11.42 4.28
C VAL A 194 13.51 -10.53 4.25
N TYR A 195 14.40 -10.76 3.29
CA TYR A 195 15.69 -10.05 3.16
C TYR A 195 15.55 -8.52 3.25
N ARG A 196 14.59 -7.93 2.52
CA ARG A 196 14.33 -6.48 2.55
C ARG A 196 13.91 -5.90 3.91
N LYS A 197 13.67 -6.74 4.92
CA LYS A 197 13.39 -6.33 6.30
C LYS A 197 14.61 -6.47 7.21
N GLY A 198 15.76 -6.87 6.68
CA GLY A 198 17.00 -7.08 7.43
C GLY A 198 16.89 -8.26 8.40
N ALA A 199 16.04 -9.24 8.09
CA ALA A 199 15.84 -10.39 8.96
C ALA A 199 17.11 -11.27 9.08
N ASP A 200 17.94 -11.26 8.04
CA ASP A 200 19.27 -11.84 7.99
C ASP A 200 20.25 -11.17 8.96
N LEU A 201 20.19 -9.84 9.09
CA LEU A 201 21.03 -9.09 10.04
C LEU A 201 20.78 -9.47 11.50
N LEU A 202 19.59 -9.99 11.82
CA LEU A 202 19.27 -10.45 13.17
C LEU A 202 20.22 -11.56 13.61
N VAL A 203 20.64 -12.45 12.69
CA VAL A 203 21.56 -13.56 13.00
C VAL A 203 22.91 -13.05 13.51
N GLU A 204 23.38 -11.90 12.99
CA GLU A 204 24.65 -11.29 13.38
C GLU A 204 24.52 -10.40 14.62
N VAL A 205 23.38 -9.71 14.79
CA VAL A 205 23.18 -8.76 15.88
C VAL A 205 22.84 -9.45 17.21
N ILE A 206 22.11 -10.56 17.20
CA ILE A 206 21.68 -11.25 18.43
C ILE A 206 22.87 -11.65 19.31
N PRO A 207 23.93 -12.33 18.79
CA PRO A 207 25.07 -12.71 19.63
C PRO A 207 25.76 -11.50 20.29
N GLU A 208 25.88 -10.40 19.55
CA GLU A 208 26.51 -9.17 20.05
C GLU A 208 25.68 -8.53 21.16
N VAL A 209 24.35 -8.49 21.00
CA VAL A 209 23.44 -7.98 22.04
C VAL A 209 23.49 -8.86 23.30
N CYS A 210 23.52 -10.18 23.15
CA CYS A 210 23.66 -11.10 24.28
C CYS A 210 25.00 -10.92 25.01
N HIS A 211 26.08 -10.58 24.30
CA HIS A 211 27.38 -10.30 24.90
C HIS A 211 27.39 -8.98 25.67
N LEU A 212 26.82 -7.92 25.09
CA LEU A 212 26.75 -6.59 25.72
C LEU A 212 25.79 -6.54 26.91
N TYR A 213 24.75 -7.39 26.91
CA TYR A 213 23.75 -7.45 27.96
C TYR A 213 23.54 -8.90 28.46
N PRO A 214 24.48 -9.42 29.29
CA PRO A 214 24.41 -10.81 29.77
C PRO A 214 23.17 -11.10 30.64
N ASN A 215 22.63 -10.08 31.30
CA ASN A 215 21.48 -10.19 32.21
C ASN A 215 20.13 -10.06 31.52
N SER A 216 20.08 -9.79 30.21
CA SER A 216 18.81 -9.57 29.49
C SER A 216 18.34 -10.75 28.66
N VAL A 217 19.09 -11.87 28.62
CA VAL A 217 18.71 -13.01 27.76
C VAL A 217 19.08 -14.38 28.36
N PRO A 218 18.29 -14.95 29.29
CA PRO A 218 18.11 -16.39 29.31
C PRO A 218 17.34 -16.78 28.03
N GLY A 219 17.66 -17.92 27.41
CA GLY A 219 17.23 -18.36 26.07
C GLY A 219 15.72 -18.48 25.78
N GLU A 220 14.85 -17.91 26.62
CA GLU A 220 13.40 -17.89 26.51
C GLU A 220 12.81 -16.51 26.10
N GLN A 221 13.61 -15.43 26.03
CA GLN A 221 13.07 -14.05 25.96
C GLN A 221 13.15 -13.34 24.60
N LEU A 222 13.72 -13.98 23.56
CA LEU A 222 13.78 -13.42 22.21
C LEU A 222 12.64 -13.97 21.36
N PHE A 223 11.53 -13.24 21.30
CA PHE A 223 10.36 -13.64 20.55
C PHE A 223 10.42 -13.12 19.11
N PHE A 224 10.64 -14.04 18.16
CA PHE A 224 10.45 -13.77 16.73
C PHE A 224 9.03 -14.13 16.32
N ALA A 225 8.20 -13.10 16.15
CA ALA A 225 6.90 -13.27 15.51
C ALA A 225 7.04 -12.95 14.01
N GLY A 226 7.35 -13.99 13.21
CA GLY A 226 7.54 -13.85 11.77
C GLY A 226 6.83 -14.93 10.95
N LEU A 227 6.01 -14.50 9.99
CA LEU A 227 5.44 -15.39 8.97
C LEU A 227 6.44 -15.51 7.82
N SER A 228 6.98 -16.72 7.62
CA SER A 228 7.70 -17.09 6.40
C SER A 228 6.73 -17.72 5.41
N LYS A 229 6.78 -17.34 4.13
CA LYS A 229 6.16 -18.15 3.08
C LYS A 229 7.08 -19.36 2.88
N SER A 230 6.60 -20.58 3.18
CA SER A 230 7.32 -21.79 2.81
C SER A 230 7.58 -21.74 1.30
N GLY A 231 8.85 -21.71 0.89
CA GLY A 231 9.24 -21.63 -0.50
C GLY A 231 8.64 -22.78 -1.30
N LYS A 232 7.98 -22.47 -2.41
CA LYS A 232 8.21 -23.27 -3.60
C LYS A 232 9.57 -22.83 -4.13
N THR A 233 10.53 -23.74 -4.05
CA THR A 233 11.76 -23.71 -4.83
C THR A 233 11.36 -23.71 -6.30
N ASP A 234 11.37 -22.55 -6.95
CA ASP A 234 11.43 -22.49 -8.40
C ASP A 234 12.92 -22.60 -8.77
N GLU A 235 13.38 -23.84 -8.92
CA GLU A 235 14.45 -24.16 -9.85
C GLU A 235 13.92 -23.93 -11.27
N SER A 236 14.51 -22.99 -12.01
CA SER A 236 14.88 -23.17 -13.43
C SER A 236 15.46 -21.87 -13.98
N SER A 237 16.73 -21.99 -14.42
CA SER A 237 17.34 -21.42 -15.65
C SER A 237 16.67 -20.23 -16.34
#